data_AF-A0A8I1E3F1-F1
#
_entry.id   AF-A0A8I1E3F1-F1
#
_cell.length_a   1.000
_cell.length_b   1.000
_cell.length_c   1.000
_cell.angle_alpha   90.00
_cell.angle_beta   90.00
_cell.angle_gamma   90.00
#
_symmetry.space_group_name_H-M   'P 1'
#
loop_
_entity.id
_entity.type
_entity.pdbx_description
1 polymer ?
#
loop_
_entity_poly.entity_id
_entity_poly.type
_entity_poly.pdbx_seq_one_letter_code
_entity_poly.pdbx_strand_id
1 'polypeptide(L)'
;MLLIGFWRGFRSDELCRLQVEHIQAEAGAGMSLFLPQSKGDRDNLGTTHYVPALKCLCPVQAYLDWISAAGIARGAVFCRLDRWGHLSDEALHPGSLISLLRQILQRAGISAELYTSHSLRRGFASWATANGWDLKALMTYVGWKDIKSAMRYIDPAISFGGLAAKPVLELHAGPLGQLSASH
;
A
#
# COMPACT_ATOMS: atom_id res chain seq x y z
N MET A 1 -7.56 6.14 2.88
CA MET A 1 -7.18 4.70 2.79
C MET A 1 -6.11 4.42 1.74
N LEU A 2 -6.41 4.59 0.43
CA LEU A 2 -5.51 4.18 -0.65
C LEU A 2 -4.12 4.81 -0.58
N LEU A 3 -4.05 6.11 -0.29
CA LEU A 3 -2.77 6.83 -0.23
C LEU A 3 -1.89 6.35 0.92
N ILE A 4 -2.45 6.10 2.11
CA ILE A 4 -1.70 5.47 3.21
C ILE A 4 -1.22 4.09 2.79
N GLY A 5 -2.13 3.28 2.21
CA GLY A 5 -1.83 1.92 1.77
C GLY A 5 -0.70 1.84 0.74
N PHE A 6 -0.74 2.72 -0.24
CA PHE A 6 0.29 2.83 -1.28
C PHE A 6 1.59 3.40 -0.70
N TRP A 7 1.58 4.63 -0.18
CA TRP A 7 2.82 5.31 0.22
C TRP A 7 3.54 4.67 1.39
N ARG A 8 2.84 3.94 2.25
CA ARG A 8 3.49 3.12 3.26
C ARG A 8 3.74 1.69 2.78
N GLY A 9 3.12 1.24 1.70
CA GLY A 9 3.21 -0.15 1.27
C GLY A 9 2.58 -1.11 2.28
N PHE A 10 1.49 -0.73 2.95
CA PHE A 10 0.76 -1.61 3.86
C PHE A 10 0.00 -2.70 3.10
N ARG A 11 -0.18 -3.85 3.76
CA ARG A 11 -1.16 -4.87 3.34
C ARG A 11 -2.55 -4.42 3.76
N SER A 12 -3.57 -5.03 3.15
CA SER A 12 -4.98 -4.84 3.54
C SER A 12 -5.22 -5.08 5.02
N ASP A 13 -4.63 -6.12 5.61
CA ASP A 13 -4.80 -6.42 7.04
C ASP A 13 -4.13 -5.38 7.95
N GLU A 14 -2.97 -4.84 7.55
CA GLU A 14 -2.29 -3.75 8.26
C GLU A 14 -3.14 -2.46 8.21
N LEU A 15 -3.71 -2.12 7.04
CA LEU A 15 -4.60 -0.96 6.89
C LEU A 15 -5.86 -1.06 7.75
N CYS A 16 -6.50 -2.23 7.73
CA CYS A 16 -7.74 -2.48 8.47
C CYS A 16 -7.55 -2.49 9.99
N ARG A 17 -6.30 -2.64 10.48
CA ARG A 17 -5.96 -2.60 11.91
C ARG A 17 -5.52 -1.23 12.40
N LEU A 18 -5.42 -0.22 11.54
CA LEU A 18 -5.07 1.13 11.99
C LEU A 18 -6.13 1.67 12.94
N GLN A 19 -5.67 2.22 14.07
CA GLN A 19 -6.52 2.83 15.09
C GLN A 19 -6.10 4.29 15.29
N VAL A 20 -7.07 5.17 15.53
CA VAL A 20 -6.86 6.62 15.64
C VAL A 20 -5.90 6.93 16.79
N GLU A 21 -6.04 6.26 17.94
CA GLU A 21 -5.20 6.39 19.13
C GLU A 21 -3.72 6.04 18.91
N HIS A 22 -3.43 5.31 17.82
CA HIS A 22 -2.07 4.88 17.46
C HIS A 22 -1.46 5.71 16.34
N ILE A 23 -2.09 6.82 15.97
CA ILE A 23 -1.65 7.69 14.89
C ILE A 23 -1.42 9.11 15.41
N GLN A 24 -0.24 9.65 15.10
CA GLN A 24 0.04 11.06 15.25
C GLN A 24 0.29 11.62 13.86
N ALA A 25 -0.47 12.64 13.47
CA ALA A 25 -0.36 13.25 12.16
C ALA A 25 -0.25 14.78 12.31
N GLU A 26 0.69 15.37 11.59
CA GLU A 26 0.92 16.79 11.57
C GLU A 26 0.89 17.28 10.11
N ALA A 27 -0.04 18.19 9.82
CA ALA A 27 -0.20 18.75 8.49
C ALA A 27 1.09 19.42 8.00
N GLY A 28 1.49 19.13 6.76
CA GLY A 28 2.72 19.66 6.17
C GLY A 28 4.02 18.99 6.65
N ALA A 29 4.01 18.20 7.73
CA ALA A 29 5.18 17.50 8.23
C ALA A 29 5.15 16.00 7.93
N GLY A 30 4.29 15.23 8.59
CA GLY A 30 4.31 13.77 8.49
C GLY A 30 3.29 13.10 9.40
N MET A 31 3.32 11.76 9.40
CA MET A 31 2.56 10.95 10.34
C MET A 31 3.35 9.74 10.84
N SER A 32 3.13 9.39 12.10
CA SER A 32 3.53 8.13 12.70
C SER A 32 2.30 7.22 12.84
N LEU A 33 2.48 5.94 12.51
CA LEU A 33 1.45 4.91 12.51
C LEU A 33 1.99 3.74 13.34
N PHE A 34 1.48 3.55 14.55
CA PHE A 34 1.84 2.41 15.37
C PHE A 34 0.92 1.22 15.11
N LEU A 35 1.51 0.06 14.80
CA LEU A 35 0.81 -1.21 14.68
C LEU A 35 1.21 -2.10 15.86
N PRO A 36 0.31 -2.38 16.82
CA PRO A 36 0.62 -3.20 18.00
C PRO A 36 1.00 -4.64 17.65
N GLN A 37 0.56 -5.14 16.49
CA GLN A 37 0.87 -6.47 16.00
C GLN A 37 1.30 -6.40 14.54
N SER A 38 2.44 -7.02 14.24
CA SER A 38 2.93 -7.18 12.87
C SER A 38 3.25 -8.64 12.56
N LYS A 39 3.18 -9.01 11.28
CA LYS A 39 3.48 -10.38 10.85
C LYS A 39 4.97 -10.68 11.11
N GLY A 40 5.25 -11.58 12.05
CA GLY A 40 6.61 -11.95 12.45
C GLY A 40 7.14 -11.18 13.67
N ASP A 41 6.25 -10.54 14.42
CA ASP A 41 6.48 -10.02 15.77
C ASP A 41 6.02 -11.07 16.80
N ARG A 42 6.96 -11.91 17.24
CA ARG A 42 6.65 -13.00 18.20
C ARG A 42 6.45 -12.47 19.62
N ASP A 43 7.00 -11.29 19.91
CA ASP A 43 7.05 -10.70 21.25
C ASP A 43 5.99 -9.60 21.44
N ASN A 44 5.18 -9.32 20.40
CA ASN A 44 4.14 -8.28 20.36
C ASN A 44 4.66 -6.89 20.76
N LEU A 45 5.89 -6.56 20.34
CA LEU A 45 6.49 -5.24 20.59
C LEU A 45 5.85 -4.15 19.72
N GLY A 46 5.15 -4.55 18.65
CA GLY A 46 4.57 -3.66 17.67
C GLY A 46 5.61 -3.02 16.77
N THR A 47 5.17 -2.20 15.84
CA THR A 47 6.08 -1.45 14.97
C THR A 47 5.50 -0.08 14.63
N THR A 48 6.32 0.96 14.82
CA THR A 48 6.00 2.31 14.38
C THR A 48 6.48 2.53 12.95
N HIS A 49 5.64 3.20 12.19
CA HIS A 49 5.83 3.46 10.78
C HIS A 49 5.69 4.95 10.52
N TYR A 50 6.66 5.54 9.83
CA TYR A 50 6.61 6.96 9.48
C TYR A 50 6.30 7.14 8.00
N VAL A 51 5.51 8.16 7.68
CA VAL A 51 5.23 8.59 6.31
C VAL A 51 5.27 10.13 6.27
N PRO A 52 6.06 10.75 5.39
CA PRO A 52 6.11 12.20 5.29
C PRO A 52 4.86 12.77 4.61
N ALA A 53 4.59 14.06 4.86
CA ALA A 53 3.66 14.81 4.02
C ALA A 53 4.23 14.96 2.61
N LEU A 54 3.39 14.77 1.59
CA LEU A 54 3.78 14.87 0.18
C LEU A 54 3.13 16.09 -0.47
N LYS A 55 3.77 16.63 -1.51
CA LYS A 55 3.23 17.76 -2.29
C LYS A 55 1.99 17.37 -3.11
N CYS A 56 1.93 16.13 -3.58
CA CYS A 56 0.83 15.56 -4.35
C CYS A 56 0.47 14.19 -3.77
N LEU A 57 -0.81 13.81 -3.86
CA LEU A 57 -1.29 12.50 -3.38
C LEU A 57 -0.91 12.25 -1.91
N CYS A 58 -0.99 13.29 -1.07
CA CYS A 58 -0.49 13.29 0.29
C CYS A 58 -1.27 12.33 1.20
N PRO A 59 -0.61 11.30 1.80
CA PRO A 59 -1.26 10.39 2.73
C PRO A 59 -1.63 11.09 4.05
N VAL A 60 -0.84 12.09 4.46
CA VAL A 60 -1.08 12.87 5.69
C VAL A 60 -2.34 13.70 5.57
N GLN A 61 -2.44 14.51 4.51
CA GLN A 61 -3.63 15.33 4.28
C GLN A 61 -4.87 14.45 4.09
N ALA A 62 -4.77 13.39 3.29
CA ALA A 62 -5.89 12.49 3.06
C ALA A 62 -6.38 11.75 4.32
N TYR A 63 -5.50 11.52 5.30
CA TYR A 63 -5.90 11.00 6.62
C TYR A 63 -6.63 12.05 7.45
N LEU A 64 -6.08 13.27 7.52
CA LEU A 64 -6.69 14.37 8.29
C LEU A 64 -8.08 14.73 7.73
N ASP A 65 -8.20 14.84 6.41
CA ASP A 65 -9.47 15.09 5.73
C ASP A 65 -10.50 13.98 6.03
N TRP A 66 -10.04 12.72 6.01
CA TRP A 66 -10.88 11.58 6.32
C TRP A 66 -11.38 11.60 7.77
N ILE A 67 -10.50 11.78 8.75
CA ILE A 67 -10.89 11.82 10.16
C ILE A 67 -11.87 12.96 10.43
N SER A 68 -11.62 14.13 9.83
CA SER A 68 -12.51 15.29 9.94
C SER A 68 -13.89 15.01 9.32
N ALA A 69 -13.94 14.48 8.09
CA ALA A 69 -15.20 14.20 7.40
C ALA A 69 -15.99 13.05 8.03
N ALA A 70 -15.29 12.03 8.54
CA ALA A 70 -15.90 10.85 9.16
C ALA A 70 -16.31 11.07 10.63
N GLY A 71 -15.81 12.14 11.28
CA GLY A 71 -16.10 12.44 12.68
C GLY A 71 -15.55 11.40 13.67
N ILE A 72 -14.47 10.70 13.32
CA ILE A 72 -13.93 9.58 14.10
C ILE A 72 -12.88 10.09 15.08
N ALA A 73 -13.17 10.06 16.38
CA ALA A 73 -12.22 10.47 17.42
C ALA A 73 -11.38 9.32 18.01
N ARG A 74 -11.84 8.07 17.88
CA ARG A 74 -11.21 6.87 18.46
C ARG A 74 -11.57 5.60 17.69
N GLY A 75 -10.80 4.55 17.86
CA GLY A 75 -11.07 3.23 17.27
C GLY A 75 -10.55 3.11 15.85
N ALA A 76 -11.19 2.27 15.04
CA ALA A 76 -10.71 1.95 13.69
C ALA A 76 -10.68 3.20 12.80
N VAL A 77 -9.56 3.41 12.08
CA VAL A 77 -9.44 4.51 11.14
C VAL A 77 -10.36 4.30 9.95
N PHE A 78 -10.35 3.09 9.37
CA PHE A 78 -11.21 2.75 8.25
C PHE A 78 -12.34 1.86 8.76
N CYS A 79 -13.50 2.46 8.96
CA CYS A 79 -14.69 1.75 9.38
C CYS A 79 -15.47 1.19 8.19
N ARG A 80 -16.27 0.17 8.46
CA ARG A 80 -17.26 -0.32 7.50
C ARG A 80 -18.35 0.74 7.29
N LEU A 81 -18.78 0.88 6.03
CA LEU A 81 -19.90 1.71 5.62
C LEU A 81 -21.09 0.80 5.31
N ASP A 82 -22.28 1.16 5.78
CA ASP A 82 -23.51 0.51 5.36
C ASP A 82 -23.99 1.02 3.97
N ARG A 83 -25.05 0.41 3.44
CA ARG A 83 -25.62 0.78 2.12
C ARG A 83 -26.31 2.15 2.10
N TRP A 84 -26.47 2.80 3.25
CA TRP A 84 -27.10 4.10 3.41
C TRP A 84 -26.06 5.21 3.69
N GLY A 85 -24.78 4.85 3.80
CA GLY A 85 -23.68 5.79 4.01
C GLY A 85 -23.32 6.03 5.47
N HIS A 86 -23.87 5.27 6.42
CA HIS A 86 -23.48 5.38 7.82
C HIS A 86 -22.23 4.56 8.11
N LEU A 87 -21.33 5.14 8.90
CA LEU A 87 -20.16 4.46 9.45
C LEU A 87 -20.58 3.59 10.63
N SER A 88 -20.12 2.34 10.65
CA SER A 88 -20.25 1.49 11.83
C SER A 88 -19.04 1.62 12.75
N ASP A 89 -19.17 1.20 14.00
CA ASP A 89 -18.05 1.12 14.95
C ASP A 89 -17.05 -0.02 14.62
N GLU A 90 -17.39 -0.89 13.67
CA GLU A 90 -16.54 -1.99 13.22
C GLU A 90 -15.50 -1.55 12.17
N ALA A 91 -14.29 -2.07 12.33
CA ALA A 91 -13.23 -1.94 11.33
C ALA A 91 -13.64 -2.56 9.99
N LEU A 92 -13.18 -1.93 8.90
CA LEU A 92 -13.34 -2.46 7.56
C LEU A 92 -12.66 -3.84 7.45
N HIS A 93 -13.37 -4.83 6.93
CA HIS A 93 -12.78 -6.15 6.71
C HIS A 93 -11.74 -6.12 5.56
N PRO A 94 -10.59 -6.81 5.66
CA PRO A 94 -9.58 -6.82 4.61
C PRO A 94 -10.08 -7.25 3.23
N GLY A 95 -11.05 -8.19 3.19
CA GLY A 95 -11.71 -8.60 1.93
C GLY A 95 -12.52 -7.47 1.29
N SER A 96 -13.18 -6.63 2.10
CA SER A 96 -13.96 -5.48 1.62
C SER A 96 -13.06 -4.39 1.05
N LEU A 97 -11.84 -4.23 1.58
CA LEU A 97 -10.85 -3.31 1.03
C LEU A 97 -10.48 -3.66 -0.41
N ILE A 98 -10.30 -4.95 -0.73
CA ILE A 98 -9.98 -5.40 -2.09
C ILE A 98 -11.14 -5.09 -3.04
N SER A 99 -12.38 -5.39 -2.63
CA SER A 99 -13.57 -5.07 -3.42
C SER A 99 -13.69 -3.57 -3.68
N LEU A 100 -13.48 -2.74 -2.66
CA LEU A 100 -13.50 -1.29 -2.77
C LEU A 100 -12.40 -0.78 -3.72
N LEU A 101 -11.17 -1.29 -3.59
CA LEU A 101 -10.08 -0.95 -4.50
C LEU A 101 -10.45 -1.27 -5.95
N ARG A 102 -11.01 -2.46 -6.21
CA ARG A 102 -11.42 -2.87 -7.55
C ARG A 102 -12.51 -1.97 -8.11
N GLN A 103 -13.51 -1.60 -7.30
CA GLN A 103 -14.56 -0.67 -7.70
C GLN A 103 -14.00 0.72 -8.05
N ILE A 104 -13.06 1.23 -7.27
CA ILE A 104 -12.40 2.52 -7.54
C ILE A 104 -11.63 2.45 -8.87
N LEU A 105 -10.88 1.38 -9.11
CA LEU A 105 -10.13 1.18 -10.36
C LEU A 105 -11.05 1.05 -11.58
N GLN A 106 -12.13 0.27 -11.46
CA GLN A 106 -13.13 0.14 -12.52
C GLN A 106 -13.77 1.49 -12.90
N ARG A 107 -14.13 2.31 -11.90
CA ARG A 107 -14.65 3.66 -12.12
C ARG A 107 -13.63 4.59 -12.79
N ALA A 108 -12.34 4.33 -12.58
CA ALA A 108 -11.25 5.03 -13.24
C ALA A 108 -10.90 4.46 -14.64
N GLY A 109 -11.63 3.47 -15.14
CA GLY A 109 -11.36 2.83 -16.44
C GLY A 109 -10.16 1.88 -16.43
N ILE A 110 -9.69 1.46 -15.25
CA ILE A 110 -8.54 0.56 -15.09
C ILE A 110 -9.03 -0.87 -14.88
N SER A 111 -8.46 -1.83 -15.62
CA SER A 111 -8.76 -3.26 -15.42
C SER A 111 -8.39 -3.70 -14.01
N ALA A 112 -9.39 -4.08 -13.21
CA ALA A 112 -9.25 -4.29 -11.78
C ALA A 112 -9.09 -5.77 -11.38
N GLU A 113 -9.30 -6.70 -12.31
CA GLU A 113 -9.44 -8.14 -12.02
C GLU A 113 -8.17 -8.74 -11.40
N LEU A 114 -7.00 -8.24 -11.82
CA LEU A 114 -5.69 -8.69 -11.36
C LEU A 114 -5.27 -8.07 -10.02
N TYR A 115 -6.02 -7.10 -9.49
CA TYR A 115 -5.66 -6.43 -8.24
C TYR A 115 -6.04 -7.28 -7.02
N THR A 116 -5.12 -7.38 -6.06
CA THR A 116 -5.22 -8.19 -4.84
C THR A 116 -4.83 -7.37 -3.61
N SER A 117 -4.89 -7.98 -2.43
CA SER A 117 -4.43 -7.37 -1.16
C SER A 117 -2.96 -6.93 -1.17
N HIS A 118 -2.15 -7.49 -2.07
CA HIS A 118 -0.72 -7.18 -2.20
C HIS A 118 -0.42 -6.09 -3.23
N SER A 119 -1.39 -5.68 -4.03
CA SER A 119 -1.15 -4.77 -5.17
C SER A 119 -0.64 -3.40 -4.74
N LEU A 120 -1.11 -2.86 -3.61
CA LEU A 120 -0.61 -1.57 -3.10
C LEU A 120 0.86 -1.67 -2.68
N ARG A 121 1.22 -2.70 -1.91
CA ARG A 121 2.61 -2.94 -1.48
C ARG A 121 3.53 -3.20 -2.67
N ARG A 122 3.07 -3.97 -3.67
CA ARG A 122 3.82 -4.19 -4.92
C ARG A 122 4.00 -2.90 -5.71
N GLY A 123 2.92 -2.15 -5.92
CA GLY A 123 2.97 -0.88 -6.65
C GLY A 123 3.94 0.11 -6.02
N PHE A 124 3.96 0.21 -4.69
CA PHE A 124 4.94 1.04 -3.98
C PHE A 124 6.38 0.55 -4.18
N ALA A 125 6.63 -0.76 -4.06
CA ALA A 125 7.97 -1.33 -4.24
C ALA A 125 8.51 -1.09 -5.66
N SER A 126 7.67 -1.31 -6.68
CA SER A 126 8.00 -1.01 -8.07
C SER A 126 8.28 0.49 -8.25
N TRP A 127 7.42 1.37 -7.72
CA TRP A 127 7.62 2.82 -7.79
C TRP A 127 8.93 3.25 -7.12
N ALA A 128 9.21 2.78 -5.91
CA ALA A 128 10.42 3.14 -5.16
C ALA A 128 11.68 2.69 -5.91
N THR A 129 11.66 1.46 -6.46
CA THR A 129 12.77 0.93 -7.27
C THR A 129 12.99 1.76 -8.54
N ALA A 130 11.92 2.12 -9.25
CA ALA A 130 11.99 2.99 -10.43
C ALA A 130 12.49 4.42 -10.09
N ASN A 131 12.33 4.86 -8.84
CA ASN A 131 12.83 6.13 -8.32
C ASN A 131 14.20 5.99 -7.61
N GLY A 132 14.92 4.90 -7.87
CA GLY A 132 16.32 4.74 -7.47
C GLY A 132 16.55 4.36 -6.00
N TRP A 133 15.51 3.90 -5.29
CA TRP A 133 15.71 3.37 -3.94
C TRP A 133 16.52 2.08 -3.99
N ASP A 134 17.56 2.00 -3.15
CA ASP A 134 18.29 0.76 -2.98
C ASP A 134 17.47 -0.26 -2.18
N LEU A 135 17.86 -1.54 -2.30
CA LEU A 135 17.18 -2.65 -1.62
C LEU A 135 17.14 -2.48 -0.10
N LYS A 136 18.19 -1.93 0.51
CA LYS A 136 18.28 -1.78 1.96
C LYS A 136 17.28 -0.72 2.46
N ALA A 137 17.25 0.43 1.80
CA ALA A 137 16.29 1.50 2.06
C ALA A 137 14.85 1.00 1.90
N LEU A 138 14.58 0.25 0.83
CA LEU A 138 13.25 -0.32 0.59
C LEU A 138 12.86 -1.36 1.64
N MET A 139 13.77 -2.25 2.03
CA MET A 139 13.53 -3.25 3.08
C MET A 139 13.27 -2.59 4.43
N THR A 140 14.08 -1.60 4.82
CA THR A 140 13.91 -0.83 6.05
C THR A 140 12.57 -0.11 6.06
N TYR A 141 12.22 0.58 4.96
CA TYR A 141 10.98 1.33 4.88
C TYR A 141 9.76 0.41 4.88
N VAL A 142 9.71 -0.62 4.03
CA VAL A 142 8.55 -1.51 3.93
C VAL A 142 8.41 -2.43 5.16
N GLY A 143 9.51 -2.72 5.86
CA GLY A 143 9.57 -3.61 7.01
C GLY A 143 9.85 -5.07 6.64
N TRP A 144 10.58 -5.33 5.56
CA TRP A 144 10.98 -6.68 5.18
C TRP A 144 12.22 -7.13 5.98
N LYS A 145 12.08 -8.20 6.75
CA LYS A 145 13.19 -8.81 7.50
C LYS A 145 14.05 -9.77 6.65
N ASP A 146 13.49 -10.29 5.55
CA ASP A 146 14.12 -11.29 4.69
C ASP A 146 14.22 -10.79 3.24
N ILE A 147 15.42 -10.88 2.68
CA ILE A 147 15.74 -10.47 1.30
C ILE A 147 14.91 -11.28 0.30
N LYS A 148 14.74 -12.60 0.50
CA LYS A 148 13.94 -13.43 -0.43
C LYS A 148 12.49 -12.95 -0.51
N SER A 149 11.97 -12.40 0.59
CA SER A 149 10.64 -11.81 0.64
C SER A 149 10.57 -10.46 -0.09
N ALA A 150 11.62 -9.65 -0.01
CA ALA A 150 11.74 -8.39 -0.76
C ALA A 150 11.84 -8.62 -2.27
N MET A 151 12.66 -9.58 -2.70
CA MET A 151 12.88 -9.90 -4.11
C MET A 151 11.62 -10.31 -4.88
N ARG A 152 10.55 -10.76 -4.19
CA ARG A 152 9.25 -11.07 -4.81
C ARG A 152 8.47 -9.83 -5.30
N TYR A 153 8.88 -8.64 -4.86
CA TYR A 153 8.24 -7.36 -5.16
C TYR A 153 9.11 -6.43 -6.01
N ILE A 154 10.34 -6.87 -6.31
CA ILE A 154 11.29 -6.10 -7.11
C ILE A 154 11.40 -6.83 -8.43
N ASP A 155 10.86 -6.21 -9.48
CA ASP A 155 11.14 -6.68 -10.82
C ASP A 155 12.56 -6.26 -11.19
N PRO A 156 13.38 -7.16 -11.75
CA PRO A 156 14.73 -6.84 -12.18
C PRO A 156 14.66 -5.88 -13.37
N ALA A 157 14.60 -4.57 -13.09
CA ALA A 157 14.82 -3.56 -14.10
C ALA A 157 16.33 -3.48 -14.36
N ILE A 158 16.77 -4.03 -15.50
CA ILE A 158 18.14 -3.84 -15.97
C ILE A 158 18.27 -2.37 -16.40
N SER A 159 18.82 -1.53 -15.51
CA SER A 159 19.08 -0.12 -15.79
C SER A 159 20.57 0.09 -16.01
N PHE A 160 20.93 0.67 -17.16
CA PHE A 160 22.31 1.07 -17.46
C PHE A 160 22.60 2.52 -17.02
N GLY A 161 21.80 3.10 -16.11
CA GLY A 161 22.05 4.44 -15.57
C GLY A 161 22.10 5.56 -16.61
N GLY A 162 21.33 5.44 -17.70
CA GLY A 162 21.35 6.40 -18.81
C GLY A 162 22.45 6.19 -19.85
N LEU A 163 23.34 5.20 -19.66
CA LEU A 163 24.35 4.80 -20.65
C LEU A 163 23.78 3.93 -21.78
N ALA A 164 22.52 3.49 -21.65
CA ALA A 164 21.86 2.75 -22.72
C ALA A 164 21.59 3.67 -23.91
N ALA A 165 22.10 3.29 -25.08
CA ALA A 165 21.87 4.03 -26.34
C ALA A 165 20.38 4.08 -26.76
N LYS A 166 19.54 3.22 -26.16
CA LYS A 166 18.09 3.25 -26.27
C LYS A 166 17.48 3.09 -24.88
N PRO A 167 16.36 3.75 -24.56
CA PRO A 167 15.64 3.45 -23.33
C PRO A 167 15.31 1.96 -23.31
N VAL A 168 15.62 1.31 -22.19
CA VAL A 168 15.31 -0.11 -21.97
C VAL A 168 13.80 -0.24 -22.11
N LEU A 169 13.34 -0.97 -23.13
CA LEU A 169 11.95 -1.39 -23.23
C LEU A 169 11.64 -2.14 -21.94
N GLU A 170 10.70 -1.63 -21.15
CA GLU A 170 10.09 -2.41 -20.07
C GLU A 170 9.62 -3.71 -20.71
N LEU A 171 10.31 -4.81 -20.42
CA LEU A 171 9.85 -6.15 -20.75
C LEU A 171 8.61 -6.39 -19.90
N HIS A 172 7.46 -5.93 -20.39
CA HIS A 172 6.17 -6.32 -19.86
C HIS A 172 6.08 -7.85 -19.94
N ALA A 173 6.22 -8.50 -18.79
CA ALA A 173 5.81 -9.89 -18.63
C ALA A 173 4.28 -9.93 -18.78
N GLY A 174 3.82 -10.07 -20.02
CA GLY A 174 2.45 -10.46 -20.34
C GLY A 174 2.12 -11.82 -19.71
N PRO A 175 0.83 -12.12 -19.50
CA PRO A 175 0.40 -13.29 -18.75
C PRO A 175 0.80 -14.58 -19.49
N LEU A 176 1.35 -15.54 -18.76
CA LEU A 176 1.52 -16.92 -19.21
C LEU A 176 0.13 -17.54 -19.46
N GLY A 177 -0.40 -17.29 -20.66
CA GLY A 177 -1.58 -17.93 -21.20
C GLY A 177 -1.20 -18.96 -22.26
N GLN A 178 -1.44 -20.22 -21.92
CA GLN A 178 -1.81 -21.33 -22.80
C GLN A 178 -0.86 -21.66 -23.99
N LEU A 179 0.00 -22.64 -23.76
CA LEU A 179 0.39 -23.55 -24.84
C LEU A 179 -0.75 -24.54 -25.06
N SER A 180 -1.45 -24.34 -26.19
CA SER A 180 -2.26 -25.34 -26.86
C SER A 180 -1.43 -26.61 -27.10
N ALA A 181 -1.96 -27.76 -26.67
CA ALA A 181 -1.53 -29.06 -27.18
C ALA A 181 -2.71 -29.65 -27.97
N SER A 182 -2.68 -29.40 -29.27
CA SER A 182 -3.36 -30.22 -30.27
C SER A 182 -2.55 -31.50 -30.48
N HIS A 183 -3.13 -32.64 -30.11
CA HIS A 183 -3.27 -33.86 -30.93
C HIS A 183 -3.97 -34.96 -30.13
#